data_AF-A0A661N0D9-F1
#
_entry.id   AF-A0A661N0D9-F1
#
_cell.length_a   1.000
_cell.length_b   1.000
_cell.length_c   1.000
_cell.angle_alpha   90.00
_cell.angle_beta   90.00
_cell.angle_gamma   90.00
#
_symmetry.space_group_name_H-M   'P 1'
#
loop_
_entity.id
_entity.type
_entity.pdbx_description
1 polymer ?
#
loop_
_entity_poly.entity_id
_entity_poly.type
_entity_poly.pdbx_seq_one_letter_code
_entity_poly.pdbx_strand_id
1 'polypeptide(L)'
;EDGPEDGQDERAAEREYTLRIGAATDDGAFASFGDDDVVFVVTTAVADALGASLVGRGLMSSELDLLAGITVERDGAVVALTKADDGWHTEDGGTPDVERTRELADRVAVIRATRVVGYGPAARALAGAAAPRVRVTVTRTASAPAPARYTIAIGPEDISEAPQDPDSADEAPAAPSVYVWREDLDATFLVPAAAVEAFLTYSP
;
A
#
# COMPACT_ATOMS: atom_id res chain seq x y z
N GLU A 1 45.52 0.60 44.63
CA GLU A 1 45.37 1.59 43.55
C GLU A 1 44.70 0.86 42.41
N ASP A 2 43.37 0.98 42.36
CA ASP A 2 42.51 0.40 41.32
C ASP A 2 42.54 1.34 40.12
N GLY A 3 43.07 0.88 38.99
CA GLY A 3 42.95 1.57 37.70
C GLY A 3 41.66 1.13 37.00
N PRO A 4 40.88 2.04 36.41
CA PRO A 4 39.69 1.64 35.67
C PRO A 4 40.09 0.98 34.34
N GLU A 5 39.61 -0.25 34.15
CA GLU A 5 39.54 -0.90 32.83
C GLU A 5 38.40 -0.23 32.04
N ASP A 6 38.77 0.71 31.17
CA ASP A 6 37.85 1.25 30.16
C ASP A 6 37.57 0.19 29.10
N GLY A 7 36.57 -0.65 29.37
CA GLY A 7 35.91 -1.47 28.36
C GLY A 7 35.11 -0.58 27.42
N GLN A 8 35.73 -0.11 26.34
CA GLN A 8 35.03 0.56 25.26
C GLN A 8 34.13 -0.44 24.53
N ASP A 9 32.83 -0.18 24.68
CA ASP A 9 31.71 -0.83 24.01
C ASP A 9 31.80 -0.53 22.50
N GLU A 10 32.57 -1.33 21.76
CA GLU A 10 32.72 -1.29 20.31
C GLU A 10 31.44 -1.80 19.62
N ARG A 11 30.35 -1.03 19.74
CA ARG A 11 29.20 -1.19 18.84
C ARG A 11 29.68 -0.78 17.45
N ALA A 12 29.85 -1.76 16.57
CA ALA A 12 30.18 -1.54 15.17
C ALA A 12 29.26 -0.44 14.62
N ALA A 13 29.85 0.68 14.20
CA ALA A 13 29.11 1.77 13.61
C ALA A 13 28.30 1.24 12.43
N GLU A 14 27.01 1.57 12.40
CA GLU A 14 26.12 1.23 11.30
C GLU A 14 26.73 1.78 9.99
N ARG A 15 26.92 0.89 9.00
CA ARG A 15 27.46 1.25 7.69
C ARG A 15 26.37 1.12 6.66
N GLU A 16 26.09 2.21 5.97
CA GLU A 16 25.16 2.25 4.84
C GLU A 16 25.88 1.85 3.55
N TYR A 17 25.29 0.92 2.80
CA TYR A 17 25.78 0.50 1.49
C TYR A 17 24.63 0.59 0.47
N THR A 18 24.87 1.31 -0.62
CA THR A 18 23.92 1.41 -1.73
C THR A 18 24.31 0.41 -2.81
N LEU A 19 23.40 -0.46 -3.22
CA LEU A 19 23.58 -1.31 -4.39
C LEU A 19 22.64 -0.81 -5.49
N ARG A 20 23.19 -0.39 -6.63
CA ARG A 20 22.43 0.04 -7.81
C ARG A 20 22.26 -1.16 -8.73
N ILE A 21 21.02 -1.49 -9.09
CA ILE A 21 20.71 -2.54 -10.07
C ILE A 21 20.35 -1.88 -11.39
N GLY A 22 21.01 -2.31 -12.46
CA GLY A 22 20.86 -1.83 -13.82
C GLY A 22 20.04 -2.78 -14.69
N ALA A 23 20.32 -2.75 -16.00
CA ALA A 23 19.60 -3.56 -16.99
C ALA A 23 19.80 -5.06 -16.77
N ALA A 24 18.78 -5.83 -17.15
CA ALA A 24 18.84 -7.29 -17.18
C ALA A 24 19.81 -7.79 -18.27
N THR A 25 20.32 -8.99 -18.05
CA THR A 25 21.24 -9.77 -18.89
C THR A 25 20.76 -11.23 -18.90
N ASP A 26 21.36 -12.08 -19.74
CA ASP A 26 21.00 -13.51 -19.79
C ASP A 26 21.22 -14.24 -18.44
N ASP A 27 22.19 -13.78 -17.64
CA ASP A 27 22.60 -14.42 -16.38
C ASP A 27 22.13 -13.67 -15.11
N GLY A 28 21.35 -12.59 -15.26
CA GLY A 28 20.88 -11.76 -14.14
C GLY A 28 20.81 -10.28 -14.48
N ALA A 29 21.41 -9.40 -13.68
CA ALA A 29 21.39 -7.95 -13.93
C ALA A 29 22.73 -7.29 -13.63
N PHE A 30 23.05 -6.21 -14.35
CA PHE A 30 24.19 -5.36 -14.01
C PHE A 30 23.98 -4.71 -12.64
N ALA A 31 25.06 -4.53 -11.87
CA ALA A 31 25.02 -3.86 -10.58
C ALA A 31 26.31 -3.10 -10.27
N SER A 32 26.22 -2.08 -9.41
CA SER A 32 27.37 -1.38 -8.85
C SER A 32 27.15 -1.01 -7.38
N PHE A 33 28.23 -0.89 -6.61
CA PHE A 33 28.18 -0.46 -5.20
C PHE A 33 28.45 1.04 -5.08
N GLY A 34 27.57 1.76 -4.40
CA GLY A 34 27.70 3.19 -4.12
C GLY A 34 27.94 4.00 -5.40
N ASP A 35 29.03 4.76 -5.38
CA ASP A 35 29.53 5.54 -6.51
C ASP A 35 30.78 4.91 -7.15
N ASP A 36 31.07 3.63 -6.88
CA ASP A 36 32.16 2.92 -7.56
C ASP A 36 31.85 2.70 -9.03
N ASP A 37 32.87 2.88 -9.88
CA ASP A 37 32.81 2.67 -11.34
C ASP A 37 32.77 1.18 -11.72
N VAL A 38 32.90 0.27 -10.74
CA VAL A 38 32.93 -1.16 -10.99
C VAL A 38 31.51 -1.68 -11.20
N VAL A 39 31.26 -2.20 -12.40
CA VAL A 39 30.02 -2.90 -12.75
C VAL A 39 30.27 -4.40 -12.74
N PHE A 40 29.41 -5.14 -12.06
CA PHE A 40 29.39 -6.59 -12.03
C PHE A 40 27.98 -7.12 -12.35
N VAL A 41 27.84 -8.43 -12.56
CA VAL A 41 26.53 -9.07 -12.77
C VAL A 41 26.12 -9.77 -11.49
N VAL A 42 24.94 -9.44 -10.97
CA VAL A 42 24.27 -10.21 -9.91
C VAL A 42 23.41 -11.28 -10.56
N THR A 43 23.32 -12.45 -9.93
CA THR A 43 22.49 -13.56 -10.42
C THR A 43 21.02 -13.15 -10.50
N THR A 44 20.24 -13.76 -11.41
CA THR A 44 18.79 -13.58 -11.50
C THR A 44 18.08 -13.70 -10.15
N ALA A 45 18.43 -14.71 -9.33
CA ALA A 45 17.83 -14.88 -8.00
C ALA A 45 18.04 -13.68 -7.06
N VAL A 46 19.20 -13.03 -7.13
CA VAL A 46 19.50 -11.83 -6.34
C VAL A 46 18.77 -10.62 -6.91
N ALA A 47 18.78 -10.44 -8.23
CA ALA A 47 18.02 -9.37 -8.89
C ALA A 47 16.52 -9.47 -8.57
N ASP A 48 15.95 -10.68 -8.63
CA ASP A 48 14.54 -10.94 -8.30
C ASP A 48 14.25 -10.68 -6.81
N ALA A 49 15.14 -11.13 -5.92
CA ALA A 49 14.98 -10.90 -4.48
C ALA A 49 15.04 -9.41 -4.12
N LEU A 50 15.91 -8.64 -4.78
CA LEU A 50 16.04 -7.19 -4.57
C LEU A 50 14.91 -6.40 -5.24
N GLY A 51 14.37 -6.90 -6.35
CA GLY A 51 13.20 -6.34 -7.04
C GLY A 51 11.87 -6.71 -6.39
N ALA A 52 11.87 -7.70 -5.49
CA ALA A 52 10.67 -8.11 -4.77
C ALA A 52 10.13 -6.97 -3.90
N SER A 53 8.82 -6.79 -3.91
CA SER A 53 8.21 -5.78 -3.07
C SER A 53 8.40 -6.11 -1.59
N LEU A 54 8.90 -5.14 -0.84
CA LEU A 54 9.05 -5.21 0.62
C LEU A 54 7.69 -5.23 1.35
N VAL A 55 6.60 -4.92 0.65
CA VAL A 55 5.25 -4.82 1.23
C VAL A 55 4.32 -5.81 0.55
N GLY A 56 3.61 -6.60 1.36
CA GLY A 56 2.64 -7.57 0.86
C GLY A 56 1.45 -6.88 0.18
N ARG A 57 0.95 -7.49 -0.89
CA ARG A 57 -0.27 -7.05 -1.62
C ARG A 57 -1.54 -6.99 -0.76
N GLY A 58 -1.51 -7.68 0.39
CA GLY A 58 -2.62 -7.73 1.34
C GLY A 58 -2.60 -6.70 2.44
N LEU A 59 -1.60 -5.81 2.48
CA LEU A 59 -1.47 -4.89 3.61
C LEU A 59 -2.62 -3.89 3.74
N MET A 60 -3.36 -3.62 2.66
CA MET A 60 -4.53 -2.74 2.66
C MET A 60 -5.74 -3.30 3.42
N SER A 61 -5.83 -4.62 3.60
CA SER A 61 -7.00 -5.20 4.24
C SER A 61 -6.95 -5.16 5.75
N SER A 62 -8.11 -5.11 6.37
CA SER A 62 -8.29 -5.41 7.79
C SER A 62 -9.39 -6.43 8.00
N GLU A 63 -9.15 -7.42 8.85
CA GLU A 63 -10.16 -8.41 9.22
C GLU A 63 -11.38 -7.74 9.85
N LEU A 64 -12.58 -8.22 9.52
CA LEU A 64 -13.86 -7.56 9.88
C LEU A 64 -14.09 -7.45 11.39
N ASP A 65 -13.61 -8.43 12.14
CA ASP A 65 -13.66 -8.49 13.60
C ASP A 65 -12.67 -7.52 14.27
N LEU A 66 -11.58 -7.19 13.57
CA LEU A 66 -10.59 -6.19 14.01
C LEU A 66 -10.93 -4.77 13.57
N LEU A 67 -11.99 -4.55 12.80
CA LEU A 67 -12.45 -3.21 12.42
C LEU A 67 -13.19 -2.54 13.59
N ALA A 68 -12.73 -1.35 13.97
CA ALA A 68 -13.37 -0.48 14.96
C ALA A 68 -14.01 0.77 14.33
N GLY A 69 -13.53 1.21 13.17
CA GLY A 69 -14.07 2.39 12.50
C GLY A 69 -13.63 2.51 11.04
N ILE A 70 -14.46 3.17 10.23
CA ILE A 70 -14.15 3.52 8.85
C ILE A 70 -14.56 4.98 8.64
N THR A 71 -13.62 5.82 8.23
CA THR A 71 -13.91 7.19 7.81
C THR A 71 -13.70 7.31 6.31
N VAL A 72 -14.71 7.77 5.59
CA VAL A 72 -14.64 8.07 4.15
C VAL A 72 -14.70 9.57 3.96
N GLU A 73 -13.69 10.15 3.33
CA GLU A 73 -13.63 11.55 2.93
C GLU A 73 -13.63 11.63 1.40
N ARG A 74 -14.59 12.37 0.85
CA ARG A 74 -14.79 12.57 -0.60
C ARG A 74 -15.34 13.96 -0.86
N ASP A 75 -14.74 14.71 -1.78
CA ASP A 75 -15.19 16.05 -2.19
C ASP A 75 -15.47 17.01 -0.99
N GLY A 76 -14.69 16.88 0.08
CA GLY A 76 -14.85 17.64 1.33
C GLY A 76 -15.97 17.16 2.26
N ALA A 77 -16.78 16.19 1.85
CA ALA A 77 -17.71 15.49 2.73
C ALA A 77 -16.98 14.39 3.51
N VAL A 78 -17.26 14.29 4.81
CA VAL A 78 -16.68 13.29 5.69
C VAL A 78 -17.80 12.46 6.31
N VAL A 79 -17.68 11.15 6.18
CA VAL A 79 -18.58 10.19 6.84
C VAL A 79 -17.73 9.31 7.74
N ALA A 80 -17.94 9.41 9.04
CA ALA A 80 -17.22 8.64 10.03
C ALA A 80 -18.16 7.59 10.64
N LEU A 81 -17.79 6.32 10.48
CA LEU A 81 -18.48 5.16 11.00
C LEU A 81 -17.68 4.57 12.15
N THR A 82 -18.33 4.33 13.27
CA THR A 82 -17.77 3.64 14.43
C THR A 82 -18.55 2.37 14.69
N LYS A 83 -17.83 1.27 14.96
CA LYS A 83 -18.42 -0.01 15.32
C LYS A 83 -18.56 -0.09 16.84
N ALA A 84 -19.78 -0.31 17.30
CA ALA A 84 -20.13 -0.59 18.70
C ALA A 84 -20.78 -1.98 18.82
N ASP A 85 -21.18 -2.36 20.03
CA ASP A 85 -21.73 -3.69 20.32
C ASP A 85 -23.02 -4.01 19.53
N ASP A 86 -23.82 -2.99 19.23
CA ASP A 86 -25.11 -3.07 18.55
C ASP A 86 -25.03 -2.79 17.03
N GLY A 87 -23.83 -2.50 16.49
CA GLY A 87 -23.60 -2.32 15.07
C GLY A 87 -22.76 -1.11 14.71
N TRP A 88 -22.93 -0.63 13.48
CA TRP A 88 -22.25 0.57 12.98
C TRP A 88 -23.09 1.82 13.25
N HIS A 89 -22.43 2.89 13.65
CA HIS A 89 -23.03 4.20 13.94
C HIS A 89 -22.27 5.29 13.21
N THR A 90 -22.97 6.34 12.77
CA THR A 90 -22.32 7.55 12.26
C THR A 90 -22.04 8.53 13.40
N GLU A 91 -20.94 9.28 13.33
CA GLU A 91 -20.60 10.26 14.37
C GLU A 91 -21.61 11.42 14.49
N ASP A 92 -22.34 11.73 13.42
CA ASP A 92 -23.37 12.76 13.39
C ASP A 92 -24.72 12.30 13.97
N GLY A 93 -24.81 11.05 14.44
CA GLY A 93 -26.03 10.47 15.01
C GLY A 93 -27.08 10.05 13.98
N GLY A 94 -26.74 10.07 12.68
CA GLY A 94 -27.52 9.45 11.63
C GLY A 94 -27.63 7.93 11.78
N THR A 95 -28.61 7.33 11.11
CA THR A 95 -28.70 5.88 10.98
C THR A 95 -28.01 5.47 9.69
N PRO A 96 -26.88 4.75 9.73
CA PRO A 96 -26.22 4.29 8.51
C PRO A 96 -27.07 3.25 7.78
N ASP A 97 -27.05 3.29 6.44
CA ASP A 97 -27.55 2.20 5.61
C ASP A 97 -26.78 0.90 5.89
N VAL A 98 -27.46 -0.07 6.51
CA VAL A 98 -26.87 -1.33 6.99
C VAL A 98 -26.25 -2.15 5.86
N GLU A 99 -26.89 -2.22 4.69
CA GLU A 99 -26.39 -3.02 3.57
C GLU A 99 -25.14 -2.37 2.97
N ARG A 100 -25.17 -1.06 2.76
CA ARG A 100 -24.02 -0.32 2.24
C ARG A 100 -22.85 -0.30 3.21
N THR A 101 -23.10 -0.13 4.51
CA THR A 101 -22.03 -0.15 5.51
C THR A 101 -21.39 -1.53 5.60
N ARG A 102 -22.19 -2.59 5.50
CA ARG A 102 -21.65 -3.96 5.43
C ARG A 102 -20.79 -4.16 4.19
N GLU A 103 -21.27 -3.75 3.02
CA GLU A 103 -20.49 -3.82 1.78
C GLU A 103 -19.15 -3.06 1.92
N LEU A 104 -19.19 -1.84 2.47
CA LEU A 104 -18.00 -1.04 2.72
C LEU A 104 -16.99 -1.79 3.61
N ALA A 105 -17.44 -2.36 4.73
CA ALA A 105 -16.59 -3.12 5.63
C ALA A 105 -16.03 -4.39 4.97
N ASP A 106 -16.87 -5.12 4.22
CA ASP A 106 -16.46 -6.31 3.48
C ASP A 106 -15.38 -5.96 2.45
N ARG A 107 -15.48 -4.81 1.76
CA ARG A 107 -14.44 -4.32 0.85
C ARG A 107 -13.14 -3.99 1.56
N VAL A 108 -13.18 -3.37 2.75
CA VAL A 108 -11.97 -3.18 3.56
C VAL A 108 -11.33 -4.52 3.93
N ALA A 109 -12.11 -5.57 4.15
CA ALA A 109 -11.58 -6.88 4.51
C ALA A 109 -10.94 -7.65 3.34
N VAL A 110 -11.43 -7.43 2.12
CA VAL A 110 -10.98 -8.20 0.95
C VAL A 110 -10.14 -7.40 -0.04
N ILE A 111 -9.93 -6.10 0.18
CA ILE A 111 -9.09 -5.30 -0.72
C ILE A 111 -7.68 -5.87 -0.82
N ARG A 112 -7.24 -6.06 -2.05
CA ARG A 112 -5.94 -6.62 -2.43
C ARG A 112 -5.39 -5.83 -3.60
N ALA A 113 -4.12 -5.46 -3.50
CA ALA A 113 -3.40 -4.92 -4.63
C ALA A 113 -3.12 -6.02 -5.67
N THR A 114 -3.25 -5.71 -6.95
CA THR A 114 -2.75 -6.54 -8.04
C THR A 114 -1.23 -6.54 -8.01
N ARG A 115 -0.63 -5.35 -7.84
CA ARG A 115 0.83 -5.14 -7.74
C ARG A 115 1.18 -3.92 -6.89
N VAL A 116 2.43 -3.88 -6.45
CA VAL A 116 3.06 -2.68 -5.86
C VAL A 116 3.70 -1.90 -7.00
N VAL A 117 3.43 -0.60 -7.06
CA VAL A 117 3.93 0.31 -8.10
C VAL A 117 5.29 0.88 -7.67
N GLY A 118 5.42 1.21 -6.39
CA GLY A 118 6.67 1.73 -5.84
C GLY A 118 6.47 2.44 -4.51
N TYR A 119 7.54 3.07 -4.06
CA TYR A 119 7.62 3.75 -2.78
C TYR A 119 7.99 5.22 -2.96
N GLY A 120 7.64 6.05 -1.98
CA GLY A 120 8.11 7.42 -1.93
C GLY A 120 7.31 8.41 -2.78
N PRO A 121 7.77 9.68 -2.81
CA PRO A 121 7.06 10.79 -3.47
C PRO A 121 6.81 10.57 -4.97
N ALA A 122 7.73 9.92 -5.69
CA ALA A 122 7.59 9.68 -7.12
C ALA A 122 6.44 8.71 -7.44
N ALA A 123 6.37 7.58 -6.72
CA ALA A 123 5.26 6.65 -6.86
C ALA A 123 3.94 7.27 -6.40
N ARG A 124 3.98 8.05 -5.31
CA ARG A 124 2.84 8.79 -4.79
C ARG A 124 2.29 9.83 -5.79
N ALA A 125 3.16 10.46 -6.58
CA ALA A 125 2.76 11.39 -7.63
C ALA A 125 1.98 10.69 -8.77
N LEU A 126 2.39 9.47 -9.15
CA LEU A 126 1.63 8.64 -10.11
C LEU A 126 0.21 8.35 -9.62
N ALA A 127 0.04 8.17 -8.31
CA ALA A 127 -1.27 7.94 -7.70
C ALA A 127 -2.15 9.19 -7.61
N GLY A 128 -1.69 10.37 -8.04
CA GLY A 128 -2.43 11.62 -7.88
C GLY A 128 -2.67 12.00 -6.42
N ALA A 129 -1.78 11.61 -5.50
CA ALA A 129 -2.00 11.77 -4.06
C ALA A 129 -2.05 13.21 -3.55
N ALA A 130 -1.74 14.20 -4.40
CA ALA A 130 -1.97 15.61 -4.11
C ALA A 130 -3.47 15.95 -4.10
N ALA A 131 -4.27 15.24 -4.89
CA ALA A 131 -5.72 15.41 -5.01
C ALA A 131 -6.40 14.04 -5.18
N PRO A 132 -6.40 13.19 -4.15
CA PRO A 132 -7.10 11.91 -4.22
C PRO A 132 -8.61 12.13 -4.34
N ARG A 133 -9.30 11.25 -5.09
CA ARG A 133 -10.76 11.25 -5.19
C ARG A 133 -11.42 10.95 -3.85
N VAL A 134 -10.86 9.97 -3.14
CA VAL A 134 -11.37 9.50 -1.86
C VAL A 134 -10.20 9.17 -0.94
N ARG A 135 -10.38 9.49 0.35
CA ARG A 135 -9.52 9.03 1.45
C ARG A 135 -10.34 8.13 2.36
N VAL A 136 -9.88 6.92 2.58
CA VAL A 136 -10.50 5.95 3.49
C VAL A 136 -9.55 5.74 4.66
N THR A 137 -9.97 6.18 5.84
CA THR A 137 -9.23 5.91 7.07
C THR A 137 -9.84 4.70 7.76
N VAL A 138 -9.01 3.69 8.00
CA VAL A 138 -9.40 2.47 8.72
C VAL A 138 -8.86 2.57 10.14
N THR A 139 -9.75 2.42 11.12
CA THR A 139 -9.41 2.31 12.54
C THR A 139 -9.66 0.89 12.98
N ARG A 140 -8.65 0.28 13.62
CA ARG A 140 -8.68 -1.08 14.12
C ARG A 140 -8.82 -1.13 15.63
N THR A 141 -9.31 -2.27 16.14
CA THR A 141 -9.40 -2.53 17.57
C THR A 141 -8.01 -2.54 18.21
N ALA A 142 -7.95 -2.35 19.53
CA ALA A 142 -6.69 -2.36 20.28
C ALA A 142 -5.98 -3.73 20.27
N SER A 143 -6.70 -4.82 19.94
CA SER A 143 -6.13 -6.16 19.81
C SER A 143 -5.51 -6.42 18.43
N ALA A 144 -5.73 -5.54 17.45
CA ALA A 144 -5.20 -5.72 16.11
C ALA A 144 -3.68 -5.46 16.07
N PRO A 145 -2.91 -6.21 15.25
CA PRO A 145 -1.53 -5.88 14.96
C PRO A 145 -1.39 -4.47 14.39
N ALA A 146 -0.27 -3.82 14.70
CA ALA A 146 0.01 -2.48 14.20
C ALA A 146 -0.01 -2.42 12.65
N PRO A 147 -0.36 -1.25 12.07
CA PRO A 147 -0.80 -0.02 12.75
C PRO A 147 -2.27 -0.01 13.23
N ALA A 148 -2.58 0.55 14.40
CA ALA A 148 -3.97 0.66 14.87
C ALA A 148 -4.88 1.53 13.95
N ARG A 149 -4.29 2.40 13.14
CA ARG A 149 -5.00 3.26 12.19
C ARG A 149 -4.15 3.46 10.94
N TYR A 150 -4.77 3.43 9.77
CA TYR A 150 -4.09 3.72 8.50
C TYR A 150 -5.04 4.35 7.49
N THR A 151 -4.48 5.07 6.52
CA THR A 151 -5.24 5.76 5.47
C THR A 151 -4.90 5.19 4.10
N ILE A 152 -5.95 4.88 3.34
CA ILE A 152 -5.90 4.51 1.94
C ILE A 152 -6.39 5.72 1.13
N ALA A 153 -5.56 6.25 0.26
CA ALA A 153 -5.94 7.31 -0.69
C ALA A 153 -6.11 6.72 -2.09
N ILE A 154 -7.24 7.02 -2.73
CA ILE A 154 -7.59 6.52 -4.06
C ILE A 154 -7.38 7.62 -5.10
N GLY A 155 -6.61 7.32 -6.15
CA GLY A 155 -6.24 8.25 -7.18
C GLY A 155 -7.39 8.69 -8.11
N PRO A 156 -7.13 9.66 -9.01
CA PRO A 156 -8.16 10.36 -9.77
C PRO A 156 -8.65 9.68 -11.05
N GLU A 157 -8.10 8.56 -11.49
CA GLU A 157 -8.46 7.93 -12.76
C GLU A 157 -8.41 6.40 -12.70
N ASP A 158 -9.30 5.78 -13.47
CA ASP A 158 -9.20 4.36 -13.81
C ASP A 158 -8.14 4.20 -14.89
N ILE A 159 -7.14 3.38 -14.61
CA ILE A 159 -6.13 2.96 -15.55
C ILE A 159 -6.49 1.59 -16.12
N SER A 160 -6.67 1.57 -17.43
CA SER A 160 -6.65 0.34 -18.21
C SER A 160 -5.18 0.06 -18.54
N GLU A 161 -4.50 -0.78 -17.78
CA GLU A 161 -3.23 -1.33 -18.27
C GLU A 161 -3.55 -2.23 -19.46
N ALA A 162 -3.09 -1.88 -20.66
CA ALA A 162 -3.20 -2.78 -21.80
C ALA A 162 -2.45 -4.10 -21.50
N PRO A 163 -2.83 -5.23 -22.11
CA PRO A 163 -2.05 -6.46 -22.03
C PRO A 163 -0.58 -6.16 -22.35
N GLN A 164 0.35 -6.71 -21.55
CA GLN A 164 1.78 -6.48 -21.75
C GLN A 164 2.32 -7.14 -23.03
N ASP A 165 1.50 -7.97 -23.68
CA ASP A 165 1.82 -8.66 -24.92
C ASP A 165 0.86 -8.26 -26.06
N PRO A 166 1.30 -7.44 -27.02
CA PRO A 166 0.47 -6.99 -28.14
C PRO A 166 0.14 -8.10 -29.15
N ASP A 167 0.80 -9.27 -29.09
CA ASP A 167 0.55 -10.40 -29.99
C ASP A 167 -0.45 -11.43 -29.40
N SER A 168 -0.82 -11.29 -28.13
CA SER A 168 -1.82 -12.15 -27.47
C SER A 168 -3.24 -11.65 -27.76
N ALA A 169 -3.70 -11.84 -29.00
CA ALA A 169 -5.04 -11.43 -29.46
C ALA A 169 -6.23 -12.17 -28.78
N ASP A 170 -5.94 -13.17 -27.96
CA ASP A 170 -6.94 -13.98 -27.22
C ASP A 170 -7.01 -13.63 -25.72
N GLU A 171 -6.22 -12.67 -25.24
CA GLU A 171 -6.30 -12.21 -23.85
C GLU A 171 -7.50 -11.28 -23.65
N ALA A 172 -8.35 -11.62 -22.67
CA ALA A 172 -9.44 -10.75 -22.25
C ALA A 172 -8.89 -9.36 -21.88
N PRO A 173 -9.61 -8.26 -22.18
CA PRO A 173 -9.16 -6.93 -21.83
C PRO A 173 -8.88 -6.88 -20.32
N ALA A 174 -7.74 -6.30 -19.94
CA ALA A 174 -7.39 -6.17 -18.54
C ALA A 174 -8.49 -5.41 -17.80
N ALA A 175 -8.86 -5.91 -16.62
CA ALA A 175 -9.83 -5.23 -15.79
C ALA A 175 -9.31 -3.83 -15.42
N PRO A 176 -10.18 -2.80 -15.43
CA PRO A 176 -9.78 -1.46 -15.03
C PRO A 176 -9.23 -1.51 -13.61
N SER A 177 -8.14 -0.79 -13.39
CA SER A 177 -7.46 -0.68 -12.11
C SER A 177 -7.30 0.78 -11.72
N VAL A 178 -7.00 1.05 -10.46
CA VAL A 178 -6.76 2.39 -9.95
C VAL A 178 -5.47 2.41 -9.15
N TYR A 179 -4.80 3.56 -9.14
CA TYR A 179 -3.73 3.78 -8.18
C TYR A 179 -4.28 4.02 -6.80
N VAL A 180 -3.69 3.36 -5.82
CA VAL A 180 -4.03 3.46 -4.41
C VAL A 180 -2.75 3.64 -3.61
N TRP A 181 -2.76 4.59 -2.67
CA TRP A 181 -1.61 4.91 -1.83
C TRP A 181 -1.93 4.64 -0.36
N ARG A 182 -0.97 4.01 0.35
CA ARG A 182 -1.00 3.83 1.81
C ARG A 182 -0.07 4.83 2.47
N GLU A 183 -0.65 5.75 3.23
CA GLU A 183 0.08 6.89 3.76
C GLU A 183 1.17 6.52 4.77
N ASP A 184 0.88 5.55 5.63
CA ASP A 184 1.78 5.06 6.68
C ASP A 184 2.95 4.24 6.14
N LEU A 185 2.78 3.60 4.98
CA LEU A 185 3.80 2.79 4.32
C LEU A 185 4.59 3.57 3.25
N ASP A 186 4.12 4.77 2.92
CA ASP A 186 4.55 5.55 1.76
C ASP A 186 4.68 4.70 0.47
N ALA A 187 3.70 3.81 0.27
CA ALA A 187 3.69 2.82 -0.80
C ALA A 187 2.48 3.01 -1.70
N THR A 188 2.72 2.93 -3.01
CA THR A 188 1.70 3.02 -4.05
C THR A 188 1.47 1.65 -4.68
N PHE A 189 0.21 1.38 -4.97
CA PHE A 189 -0.28 0.09 -5.42
C PHE A 189 -1.23 0.27 -6.57
N LEU A 190 -1.40 -0.80 -7.32
CA LEU A 190 -2.46 -0.96 -8.28
C LEU A 190 -3.54 -1.87 -7.72
N VAL A 191 -4.79 -1.43 -7.74
CA VAL A 191 -5.94 -2.17 -7.20
C VAL A 191 -7.02 -2.24 -8.27
N PRO A 192 -7.76 -3.37 -8.43
CA PRO A 192 -8.89 -3.42 -9.35
C PRO A 192 -9.92 -2.32 -9.02
N ALA A 193 -10.43 -1.62 -10.04
CA ALA A 193 -11.39 -0.53 -9.84
C ALA A 193 -12.66 -1.01 -9.11
N ALA A 194 -13.15 -2.21 -9.44
CA ALA A 194 -14.27 -2.85 -8.77
C ALA A 194 -14.02 -3.15 -7.27
N ALA A 195 -12.75 -3.21 -6.81
CA ALA A 195 -12.43 -3.42 -5.41
C ALA A 195 -12.53 -2.13 -4.58
N VAL A 196 -12.48 -0.96 -5.23
CA VAL A 196 -12.59 0.34 -4.56
C VAL A 196 -13.95 1.03 -4.76
N GLU A 197 -14.82 0.48 -5.60
CA GLU A 197 -16.10 1.07 -5.99
C GLU A 197 -16.97 1.46 -4.79
N ALA A 198 -17.06 0.59 -3.77
CA ALA A 198 -17.83 0.88 -2.57
C ALA A 198 -17.33 2.14 -1.84
N PHE A 199 -16.02 2.42 -1.86
CA PHE A 199 -15.47 3.65 -1.27
C PHE A 199 -15.85 4.89 -2.06
N LEU A 200 -15.94 4.75 -3.39
CA LEU A 200 -16.25 5.83 -4.31
C LEU A 200 -17.74 6.20 -4.29
N THR A 201 -18.63 5.24 -4.04
CA THR A 201 -20.09 5.43 -4.12
C THR A 201 -20.76 5.50 -2.77
N TYR A 202 -20.04 5.24 -1.67
CA TYR A 202 -20.63 5.24 -0.33
C TYR A 202 -21.34 6.57 -0.04
N SER A 203 -22.55 6.42 0.48
CA SER A 203 -23.37 7.45 1.10
C SER A 203 -24.11 6.77 2.24
N PRO A 204 -24.04 7.30 3.47
CA PRO A 204 -24.75 6.76 4.62
C PRO A 204 -26.27 6.81 4.43
#